data_AF-K1TF38-F1
#
_entry.id   AF-K1TF38-F1
#
_cell.length_a   1.000
_cell.length_b   1.000
_cell.length_c   1.000
_cell.angle_alpha   90.00
_cell.angle_beta   90.00
_cell.angle_gamma   90.00
#
_symmetry.space_group_name_H-M   'P 1'
#
loop_
_entity.id
_entity.type
_entity.pdbx_description
1 polymer ?
#
loop_
_entity_poly.entity_id
_entity_poly.type
_entity_poly.pdbx_seq_one_letter_code
_entity_poly.pdbx_strand_id
1 'polypeptide(L)' 'MVPQESQADQQAVFDYCVANISKKPSKFADDTVIGSQFNQPLLEFSGSCAGCAETSYARLITQLFGEKMFISNATGCSS' A
#
# COMPACT_ATOMS: atom_id res chain seq x y z
N MET A 1 -4.14 -0.63 17.11
CA MET A 1 -5.06 -1.23 16.13
C MET A 1 -6.37 -1.51 16.85
N VAL A 2 -7.50 -1.19 16.21
CA VAL A 2 -8.85 -1.48 16.74
C VAL A 2 -9.39 -2.76 16.10
N PRO A 3 -10.35 -3.46 16.73
CA PRO A 3 -10.99 -4.63 16.13
C PRO A 3 -11.60 -4.30 14.75
N GLN A 4 -11.50 -5.22 13.79
CA GLN A 4 -12.04 -5.00 12.44
C GLN A 4 -13.57 -4.79 12.48
N GLU A 5 -14.27 -5.53 13.33
CA GLU A 5 -15.73 -5.44 13.47
C GLU A 5 -16.19 -4.03 13.85
N SER A 6 -15.39 -3.28 14.62
CA SER A 6 -15.73 -1.92 15.02
C SER A 6 -15.61 -0.91 13.88
N GLN A 7 -15.13 -1.31 12.70
CA GLN A 7 -14.98 -0.50 11.50
C GLN A 7 -15.79 -1.05 10.32
N ALA A 8 -16.67 -2.03 10.55
CA ALA A 8 -17.43 -2.68 9.48
C ALA A 8 -18.34 -1.72 8.70
N ASP A 9 -18.77 -0.62 9.33
CA ASP A 9 -19.53 0.47 8.72
C ASP A 9 -18.75 1.22 7.62
N GLN A 10 -17.42 1.20 7.68
CA GLN A 10 -16.54 1.84 6.69
C GLN A 10 -16.41 1.05 5.38
N GLN A 11 -16.89 -0.21 5.34
CA GLN A 11 -16.74 -1.08 4.18
C GLN A 11 -17.35 -0.45 2.92
N ALA A 12 -18.56 0.10 3.01
CA ALA A 12 -19.23 0.73 1.87
C ALA A 12 -18.45 1.96 1.34
N VAL A 13 -17.78 2.70 2.22
CA VAL A 13 -16.95 3.86 1.84
C VAL A 13 -15.68 3.38 1.15
N PHE A 14 -15.05 2.33 1.67
CA PHE A 14 -13.86 1.71 1.05
C PHE A 14 -14.19 1.17 -0.35
N ASP A 15 -15.28 0.43 -0.49
CA ASP A 15 -15.72 -0.15 -1.77
C ASP A 15 -15.96 0.94 -2.81
N TYR A 16 -16.62 2.03 -2.42
CA TYR A 16 -16.80 3.18 -3.31
C TYR A 16 -15.48 3.79 -3.74
N CYS A 17 -14.55 4.01 -2.80
CA CYS A 17 -13.24 4.58 -3.10
C CYS A 17 -12.45 3.72 -4.09
N VAL A 18 -12.39 2.42 -3.87
CA VAL A 18 -11.64 1.49 -4.72
C VAL A 18 -12.27 1.37 -6.11
N ALA A 19 -13.60 1.29 -6.20
CA ALA A 19 -14.28 1.08 -7.47
C ALA A 19 -14.42 2.35 -8.34
N ASN A 20 -14.49 3.53 -7.72
CA ASN A 20 -14.88 4.76 -8.43
C ASN A 20 -13.81 5.87 -8.43
N ILE A 21 -12.77 5.77 -7.59
CA ILE A 21 -11.75 6.83 -7.50
C ILE A 21 -10.45 6.34 -8.14
N SER A 22 -10.01 7.05 -9.17
CA SER A 22 -8.73 6.80 -9.85
C SER A 22 -7.61 7.71 -9.33
N LYS A 23 -6.37 7.35 -9.65
CA LYS A 23 -5.19 8.20 -9.43
C LYS A 23 -5.43 9.58 -10.07
N LYS A 24 -5.22 10.63 -9.28
CA LYS A 24 -5.28 12.02 -9.73
C LYS A 24 -3.86 12.49 -10.10
N PRO A 25 -3.71 13.41 -11.07
CA PRO A 25 -2.42 14.03 -11.33
C PRO A 25 -1.92 14.74 -10.05
N SER A 26 -0.75 14.32 -9.57
CA SER A 26 -0.12 14.90 -8.38
C SER A 26 0.60 16.20 -8.73
N LYS A 27 0.58 17.17 -7.81
CA LYS A 27 1.43 18.38 -7.88
C LYS A 27 2.79 18.18 -7.21
N PHE A 28 2.97 17.05 -6.55
CA PHE A 28 4.19 16.68 -5.82
C PHE A 28 5.03 15.74 -6.67
N ALA A 29 6.36 15.85 -6.57
CA ALA A 29 7.25 14.87 -7.13
C ALA A 29 7.06 13.51 -6.45
N ASP A 30 7.10 12.44 -7.26
CA ASP A 30 6.76 11.08 -6.85
C ASP A 30 7.68 10.51 -5.75
N ASP A 31 8.93 11.00 -5.67
CA ASP A 31 9.96 10.57 -4.71
C ASP A 31 9.93 11.35 -3.39
N THR A 32 8.95 12.23 -3.20
CA THR A 32 8.72 12.89 -1.91
C THR A 32 7.84 12.03 -1.00
N VAL A 33 7.93 12.26 0.31
CA VAL A 33 7.10 11.55 1.29
C VAL A 33 5.61 11.66 0.96
N ILE A 34 5.13 12.84 0.57
CA ILE A 34 3.71 13.03 0.20
C ILE A 34 3.40 12.52 -1.21
N GLY A 35 4.30 12.73 -2.18
CA GLY A 35 4.08 12.34 -3.57
C GLY A 35 4.02 10.83 -3.76
N SER A 36 4.91 10.09 -3.10
CA SER A 36 4.95 8.61 -3.17
C SER A 36 3.63 7.96 -2.74
N GLN A 37 2.85 8.61 -1.86
CA GLN A 37 1.58 8.07 -1.37
C GLN A 37 0.43 8.22 -2.37
N PHE A 38 0.57 9.09 -3.39
CA PHE A 38 -0.36 9.16 -4.51
C PHE A 38 -0.11 8.07 -5.57
N ASN A 39 1.01 7.36 -5.49
CA ASN A 39 1.26 6.20 -6.34
C ASN A 39 0.57 4.97 -5.77
N GLN A 40 0.07 4.13 -6.66
CA GLN A 40 -0.59 2.89 -6.28
C GLN A 40 0.41 1.98 -5.55
N PRO A 41 0.12 1.58 -4.29
CA PRO A 41 0.88 0.50 -3.65
C PRO A 41 0.60 -0.82 -4.38
N LEU A 42 1.65 -1.56 -4.75
CA LEU A 42 1.51 -2.88 -5.37
C LEU A 42 1.77 -4.03 -4.38
N LEU A 43 1.86 -3.70 -3.09
CA LEU A 43 1.93 -4.63 -1.98
C LEU A 43 0.96 -4.16 -0.88
N GLU A 44 -0.15 -4.87 -0.70
CA GLU A 44 -1.21 -4.53 0.24
C GLU A 44 -1.74 -5.79 0.93
N PHE A 45 -2.22 -5.64 2.18
CA PHE A 45 -2.91 -6.69 2.96
C PHE A 45 -2.17 -8.04 3.10
N SER A 46 -0.84 -8.00 3.20
CA SER A 46 -0.02 -9.19 3.49
C SER A 46 -0.34 -9.81 4.85
N GLY A 47 -0.05 -11.10 5.02
CA GLY A 47 -0.21 -11.83 6.29
C GLY A 47 0.83 -11.53 7.37
N SER A 48 1.58 -10.43 7.25
CA SER A 48 2.60 -10.04 8.23
C SER A 48 1.98 -9.62 9.57
N CYS A 49 2.81 -9.58 10.61
CA CYS A 49 2.40 -9.12 11.92
C CYS A 49 1.83 -7.69 11.89
N ALA A 50 0.91 -7.43 12.81
CA ALA A 50 0.27 -6.15 13.00
C ALA A 50 1.33 -5.07 13.35
N GLY A 51 1.55 -4.10 12.46
CA GLY A 51 2.61 -3.09 12.62
C GLY A 51 4.01 -3.52 12.16
N CYS A 52 4.11 -4.57 11.32
CA CYS A 52 5.39 -5.02 10.76
C CYS A 52 6.07 -3.92 9.91
N ALA A 53 7.32 -3.59 10.26
CA ALA A 53 8.08 -2.55 9.57
C ALA A 53 8.54 -2.97 8.16
N GLU A 54 8.78 -4.27 7.91
CA GLU A 54 9.28 -4.76 6.61
C GLU A 54 8.33 -4.38 5.46
N THR A 55 7.02 -4.54 5.71
CA THR A 55 5.98 -4.22 4.72
C THR A 55 5.92 -2.73 4.38
N SER A 56 6.23 -1.83 5.33
CA SER A 56 6.26 -0.38 5.09
C SER A 56 7.36 -0.01 4.08
N TYR A 57 8.53 -0.63 4.17
CA TYR A 57 9.62 -0.42 3.21
C TYR A 57 9.29 -1.05 1.85
N ALA A 58 8.83 -2.29 1.85
CA ALA A 58 8.49 -2.99 0.61
C ALA A 58 7.37 -2.28 -0.16
N ARG A 59 6.31 -1.81 0.53
CA ARG A 59 5.24 -1.00 -0.07
C ARG A 59 5.80 0.25 -0.74
N LEU A 60 6.66 1.02 -0.06
CA LEU A 60 7.24 2.23 -0.63
C LEU A 60 8.06 1.94 -1.89
N ILE A 61 8.85 0.86 -1.88
CA ILE A 61 9.63 0.43 -3.06
C ILE A 61 8.68 0.14 -4.24
N THR A 62 7.56 -0.55 -4.00
CA THR A 62 6.58 -0.81 -5.06
C THR A 62 5.90 0.45 -5.59
N GLN A 63 5.70 1.47 -4.75
CA GLN A 63 5.11 2.75 -5.17
C GLN A 63 6.05 3.56 -6.07
N LEU A 64 7.37 3.36 -5.99
CA LEU A 64 8.36 4.08 -6.79
C LEU A 64 8.81 3.31 -8.02
N PHE A 65 8.93 1.98 -7.92
CA PHE A 65 9.57 1.15 -8.95
C PHE A 65 8.77 -0.11 -9.33
N GLY A 66 7.59 -0.32 -8.72
CA GLY A 66 6.83 -1.56 -8.79
C GLY A 66 6.48 -2.02 -10.21
N GLU A 67 6.18 -1.09 -11.12
CA GLU A 67 5.78 -1.43 -12.49
C GLU A 67 6.88 -2.09 -13.33
N LYS A 68 8.15 -1.91 -12.94
CA LYS A 68 9.32 -2.36 -13.73
C LYS A 68 10.36 -3.09 -12.89
N MET A 69 10.02 -3.48 -11.66
CA MET A 69 10.94 -4.20 -10.77
C MET A 69 10.76 -5.71 -10.89
N PHE A 70 11.87 -6.44 -10.70
CA PHE A 70 11.85 -7.87 -10.43
C PHE A 70 12.19 -8.09 -8.95
N ILE A 71 11.50 -9.00 -8.29
CA ILE A 71 11.74 -9.35 -6.88
C ILE A 71 12.29 -10.76 -6.81
N SER A 72 13.53 -10.88 -6.34
CA SER A 72 14.12 -12.15 -5.92
C SER A 72 14.16 -12.17 -4.39
N ASN A 73 13.19 -12.83 -3.76
CA ASN A 73 13.03 -12.81 -2.31
C ASN A 73 13.59 -14.08 -1.66
N ALA A 74 14.47 -13.91 -0.67
CA ALA A 74 15.00 -15.02 0.11
C ALA A 74 13.92 -15.59 1.05
N THR A 75 14.07 -16.86 1.46
CA THR A 75 13.20 -17.46 2.48
C THR A 75 13.33 -16.71 3.81
N GLY A 76 12.20 -16.34 4.40
CA GLY A 76 12.13 -15.61 5.66
C GLY A 76 10.75 -14.97 5.87
N CYS A 77 10.64 -13.98 6.77
CA CYS A 77 9.38 -13.26 7.00
C CYS A 77 8.82 -12.55 5.76
N SER A 78 9.70 -12.21 4.80
CA SER A 78 9.30 -11.56 3.56
C SER A 78 8.75 -12.52 2.50
N SER A 79 8.85 -13.84 2.70
CA SER A 79 8.42 -14.88 1.74
C SER A 79 7.16 -15.62 2.16
#